data_AF-A0A5E8VFK8-F1
#
_entry.id   AF-A0A5E8VFK8-F1
#
_cell.length_a   1.000
_cell.length_b   1.000
_cell.length_c   1.000
_cell.angle_alpha   90.00
_cell.angle_beta   90.00
_cell.angle_gamma   90.00
#
_symmetry.space_group_name_H-M   'P 1'
#
loop_
_entity.id
_entity.type
_entity.pdbx_description
1 polymer ?
#
loop_
_entity_poly.entity_id
_entity_poly.type
_entity_poly.pdbx_seq_one_letter_code
_entity_poly.pdbx_strand_id
1 'polypeptide(L)'
;MNERWPAALNLAEAAEYCGLSVVTFKNACPVKPISLTESTRGNRWLRSSLDGWLSALDPNKQSSPSGRRFGERLGGQGAARGA
;
A
#
# COMPACT_ATOMS: atom_id res chain seq x y z
N MET A 1 8.13 22.72 11.89
CA MET A 1 8.54 21.59 12.76
C MET A 1 8.43 20.34 11.90
N ASN A 2 9.53 19.62 11.66
CA ASN A 2 9.46 18.38 10.88
C ASN A 2 8.97 17.25 11.80
N GLU A 3 7.66 17.16 11.97
CA GLU A 3 6.97 16.07 12.68
C GLU A 3 7.20 14.78 11.92
N ARG A 4 8.24 14.05 12.34
CA ARG A 4 8.71 12.85 11.67
C ARG A 4 7.84 11.69 12.11
N TRP A 5 6.70 11.53 11.42
CA TRP A 5 5.77 10.42 11.63
C TRP A 5 6.52 9.08 11.56
N PRO A 6 6.32 8.17 12.54
CA PRO A 6 6.98 6.88 12.56
C PRO A 6 6.51 6.00 11.39
N ALA A 7 7.34 5.02 11.02
CA ALA A 7 7.01 4.10 9.93
C ALA A 7 5.80 3.19 10.25
N ALA A 8 5.60 2.89 11.53
CA ALA A 8 4.51 2.09 12.06
C ALA A 8 3.74 2.90 13.11
N LEU A 9 2.47 3.13 12.86
CA LEU A 9 1.59 4.03 13.59
C LEU A 9 0.62 3.24 14.47
N ASN A 10 0.28 3.79 15.62
CA ASN A 10 -0.78 3.24 16.48
C ASN A 10 -2.15 3.57 15.86
N LEU A 11 -3.23 2.97 16.35
CA LEU A 11 -4.58 3.26 15.87
C LEU A 11 -4.92 4.77 15.88
N ALA A 12 -4.57 5.46 16.97
CA ALA A 12 -4.82 6.90 17.11
C ALA A 12 -3.98 7.70 16.11
N GLU A 13 -2.67 7.44 16.03
CA GLU A 13 -1.78 8.13 15.10
C GLU A 13 -2.13 7.85 13.63
N ALA A 14 -2.59 6.64 13.29
CA ALA A 14 -3.02 6.30 11.95
C ALA A 14 -4.28 7.08 11.54
N ALA A 15 -5.22 7.27 12.47
CA ALA A 15 -6.41 8.08 12.26
C ALA A 15 -6.03 9.56 12.06
N GLU A 16 -5.18 10.11 12.93
CA GLU A 16 -4.67 11.48 12.83
C GLU A 16 -3.89 11.71 11.52
N TYR A 17 -3.04 10.76 11.13
CA TYR A 17 -2.29 10.81 9.88
C TYR A 17 -3.22 10.88 8.65
N CYS A 18 -4.37 10.20 8.72
CA CYS A 18 -5.39 10.24 7.66
C CYS A 18 -6.34 11.44 7.80
N GLY A 19 -6.23 12.26 8.84
CA GLY A 19 -7.16 13.36 9.13
C GLY A 19 -8.57 12.89 9.51
N LEU A 20 -8.69 11.70 10.10
CA LEU A 20 -9.97 11.07 10.45
C LEU A 20 -10.06 10.81 11.95
N SER A 21 -11.30 10.75 12.46
CA SER A 21 -11.53 10.22 13.81
C SER A 21 -11.23 8.72 13.86
N VAL A 22 -10.82 8.21 15.03
CA VAL A 22 -10.56 6.78 15.24
C VAL A 22 -11.76 5.89 14.85
N VAL A 23 -12.97 6.35 15.11
CA VAL A 23 -14.20 5.60 14.78
C VAL A 23 -14.39 5.54 13.26
N THR A 24 -14.24 6.67 12.57
CA THR A 24 -14.33 6.72 11.10
C THR A 24 -13.23 5.88 10.46
N PHE A 25 -12.00 5.97 10.98
CA PHE A 25 -10.86 5.20 10.50
C PHE A 25 -11.11 3.69 10.59
N LYS A 26 -11.67 3.18 11.69
CA LYS A 26 -12.00 1.75 11.82
C LYS A 26 -13.02 1.25 10.82
N ASN A 27 -13.96 2.10 10.39
CA ASN A 27 -15.01 1.72 9.46
C ASN A 27 -14.58 1.89 8.00
N ALA A 28 -13.78 2.90 7.70
CA ALA A 28 -13.40 3.27 6.34
C ALA A 28 -12.08 2.65 5.88
N CYS A 29 -11.14 2.36 6.80
CA CYS A 29 -9.80 1.92 6.44
C CYS A 29 -9.76 0.40 6.23
N PRO A 30 -9.48 -0.08 5.00
CA PRO A 30 -9.33 -1.51 4.71
C PRO A 30 -7.95 -2.06 5.11
N VAL A 31 -7.04 -1.21 5.58
CA VAL A 31 -5.66 -1.60 5.90
C VAL A 31 -5.63 -2.45 7.17
N LYS A 32 -5.22 -3.71 7.02
CA LYS A 32 -5.08 -4.65 8.13
C LYS A 32 -3.92 -4.22 9.05
N PRO A 33 -4.12 -4.21 10.38
CA PRO A 33 -3.04 -3.98 11.31
C PRO A 33 -2.01 -5.12 11.24
N ILE A 34 -0.74 -4.78 11.44
CA ILE A 34 0.34 -5.74 11.66
C ILE A 34 0.60 -5.91 13.16
N SER A 35 0.85 -7.14 13.59
CA SER A 35 1.30 -7.43 14.95
C SER A 35 2.81 -7.20 15.01
N LEU A 36 3.23 -6.04 15.52
CA LEU A 36 4.66 -5.74 15.64
C LEU A 36 5.31 -6.46 16.84
N THR A 37 4.49 -6.82 17.83
CA THR A 37 4.92 -7.57 19.02
C THR A 37 3.96 -8.74 19.25
N GLU A 38 4.37 -9.74 20.03
CA GLU A 38 3.55 -10.90 20.41
C GLU A 38 2.34 -10.52 21.31
N SER A 39 2.22 -9.26 21.71
CA SER A 39 1.08 -8.76 22.47
C SER A 39 -0.02 -8.23 21.56
N THR A 40 -1.28 -8.55 21.89
CA THR A 40 -2.51 -8.09 21.20
C THR A 40 -2.69 -6.56 21.19
N ARG A 41 -1.96 -5.82 22.04
CA ARG A 41 -1.89 -4.35 22.01
C ARG A 41 -0.85 -3.80 21.02
N GLY A 42 -0.09 -4.67 20.36
CA GLY A 42 0.99 -4.36 19.42
C GLY A 42 0.53 -4.16 17.97
N ASN A 43 -0.78 -4.02 17.75
CA ASN A 43 -1.32 -3.74 16.43
C ASN A 43 -0.85 -2.36 15.95
N ARG A 44 -0.15 -2.35 14.81
CA ARG A 44 0.38 -1.15 14.17
C ARG A 44 -0.08 -1.08 12.72
N TRP A 45 -0.25 0.14 12.21
CA TRP A 45 -0.53 0.42 10.82
C TRP A 45 0.73 0.97 10.16
N LEU A 46 1.17 0.32 9.08
CA LEU A 46 2.32 0.80 8.32
C LEU A 46 1.94 2.06 7.54
N ARG A 47 2.75 3.10 7.66
CA ARG A 47 2.58 4.35 6.93
C ARG A 47 2.52 4.13 5.42
N SER A 48 3.38 3.27 4.88
CA SER A 48 3.39 2.95 3.44
C SER A 48 2.09 2.32 2.95
N SER A 49 1.44 1.49 3.78
CA SER A 49 0.14 0.90 3.43
C SER A 49 -0.97 1.94 3.47
N LEU A 50 -0.94 2.86 4.44
CA LEU A 50 -1.88 3.99 4.48
C LEU A 50 -1.71 4.92 3.28
N ASP A 51 -0.47 5.25 2.92
CA ASP A 51 -0.15 6.08 1.76
C ASP A 51 -0.65 5.45 0.44
N GLY A 52 -0.47 4.13 0.29
CA GLY A 52 -1.01 3.39 -0.85
C GLY A 52 -2.53 3.41 -0.90
N TRP A 53 -3.21 3.27 0.25
CA TRP A 53 -4.67 3.38 0.33
C TRP A 53 -5.16 4.79 -0.01
N LEU A 54 -4.57 5.83 0.57
CA LEU A 54 -4.91 7.23 0.28
C LEU A 54 -4.67 7.56 -1.19
N SER A 55 -3.56 7.08 -1.77
CA SER A 55 -3.24 7.23 -3.19
C SER A 55 -4.26 6.55 -4.10
N ALA A 56 -4.88 5.45 -3.67
CA ALA A 56 -5.92 4.75 -4.44
C ALA A 56 -7.29 5.43 -4.36
N LEU A 57 -7.53 6.23 -3.32
CA LEU A 57 -8.74 7.03 -3.18
C LEU A 57 -8.71 8.32 -4.01
N ASP A 58 -7.51 8.80 -4.37
CA ASP A 58 -7.38 10.00 -5.18
C ASP A 58 -7.91 9.75 -6.60
N PRO A 59 -9.05 10.36 -6.99
CA PRO A 59 -9.62 10.17 -8.31
C PRO A 59 -8.79 10.84 -9.41
N ASN A 60 -7.84 11.72 -9.03
CA ASN A 60 -6.97 12.44 -9.95
C ASN A 60 -5.74 11.59 -10.35
N LYS A 61 -5.29 10.68 -9.49
CA LYS A 61 -4.38 9.59 -9.82
C LYS A 61 -5.16 8.47 -10.50
N GLN A 62 -5.47 8.68 -11.78
CA GLN A 62 -5.79 7.56 -12.68
C GLN A 62 -4.73 6.47 -12.48
N SER A 63 -5.16 5.36 -11.88
CA SER A 63 -4.34 4.19 -11.62
C SER A 63 -3.80 3.71 -12.96
N SER A 64 -2.60 4.17 -13.33
CA SER A 64 -1.87 3.57 -14.43
C SER A 64 -1.63 2.14 -13.98
N PRO A 65 -2.22 1.13 -14.64
CA PRO A 65 -2.06 -0.24 -14.22
C PRO A 65 -0.60 -0.61 -14.46
N SER A 66 0.27 -0.41 -13.47
CA SER A 66 1.57 -1.07 -13.40
C SER A 66 1.38 -2.53 -12.98
N GLY A 67 0.39 -3.20 -13.59
CA GLY A 67 0.47 -4.61 -13.88
C GLY A 67 1.38 -4.75 -15.11
N ARG A 68 2.70 -4.63 -14.93
CA ARG A 68 3.60 -5.24 -15.91
C ARG A 68 3.38 -6.74 -15.77
N ARG A 69 2.57 -7.25 -16.70
CA ARG A 69 2.28 -8.66 -16.90
C ARG A 69 3.58 -9.45 -16.80
N PHE A 70 3.66 -10.29 -15.78
CA PHE A 70 4.45 -11.51 -15.83
C PHE A 70 4.02 -12.28 -17.08
N GLY A 71 4.92 -12.43 -18.06
CA GLY A 71 4.86 -13.47 -19.10
C GLY A 71 3.86 -13.27 -20.23
N GLU A 72 4.19 -12.45 -21.23
CA GLU A 72 3.64 -12.57 -22.59
C GLU A 72 4.75 -12.98 -23.56
N ARG A 73 5.06 -14.28 -23.49
CA ARG A 73 5.51 -15.19 -24.54
C ARG A 73 5.61 -14.58 -25.96
N LEU A 74 6.77 -14.01 -26.33
CA LEU A 74 7.26 -14.07 -27.70
C LEU A 74 8.08 -15.38 -27.79
N GLY A 75 7.58 -16.47 -28.35
CA GLY A 75 7.06 -16.53 -29.71
C GLY A 75 8.24 -16.90 -30.62
N GLY A 76 8.61 -18.18 -30.62
CA GLY A 76 9.65 -18.69 -31.50
C GLY A 76 9.29 -18.48 -32.97
N GLN A 77 10.25 -18.01 -33.76
CA GLN A 77 10.23 -18.14 -35.20
C GLN A 77 11.67 -18.16 -35.73
N GLY A 78 12.01 -19.23 -36.45
CA GLY A 78 13.36 -19.53 -36.90
C GLY A 78 13.82 -18.73 -38.12
N ALA A 79 15.11 -18.82 -38.39
CA ALA A 79 15.66 -18.70 -39.74
C ALA A 79 17.02 -19.41 -39.77
N ALA A 80 17.04 -20.61 -40.35
CA ALA A 80 18.25 -21.23 -40.85
C ALA A 80 18.95 -20.28 -41.83
N ARG A 81 20.25 -20.05 -41.66
CA ARG A 81 21.12 -19.50 -42.69
C ARG A 81 22.33 -20.40 -42.78
N GLY A 82 22.37 -21.16 -43.88
CA GLY A 82 23.45 -22.06 -44.22
C GLY A 82 24.77 -21.34 -44.44
N ALA A 83 25.84 -22.08 -44.19
CA ALA A 83 27.19 -21.85 -44.66
C ALA A 83 27.66 -23.15 -45.31
#